data_AF-D8PGV4-F1
#
_entry.id   AF-D8PGV4-F1
#
_cell.length_a   1.000
_cell.length_b   1.000
_cell.length_c   1.000
_cell.angle_alpha   90.00
_cell.angle_beta   90.00
_cell.angle_gamma   90.00
#
_symmetry.space_group_name_H-M   'P 1'
#
loop_
_entity.id
_entity.type
_entity.pdbx_description
1 polymer ?
#
loop_
_entity_poly.entity_id
_entity_poly.type
_entity_poly.pdbx_seq_one_letter_code
_entity_poly.pdbx_strand_id
1 'polypeptide(L)'
;MKAKRTMHVLTDKKGAIVGGGLLTPGKDHKGKPVHIRIEPMKGQSLKEVAIPADLARLEGVEFFRRLQCDFHLPRGKKELVRKAGRR
;
A
#
# COMPACT_ATOMS: atom_id res chain seq x y z
N MET A 1 19.98 -8.28 -7.80
CA MET A 1 18.56 -8.61 -7.46
C MET A 1 17.70 -7.39 -7.73
N LYS A 2 16.62 -7.49 -8.52
CA LYS A 2 15.65 -6.37 -8.62
C LYS A 2 14.97 -6.22 -7.26
N ALA A 3 15.05 -5.05 -6.63
CA ALA A 3 14.36 -4.79 -5.39
C ALA A 3 12.86 -5.02 -5.59
N LYS A 4 12.23 -5.85 -4.74
CA LYS A 4 10.77 -5.99 -4.74
C LYS A 4 10.21 -4.61 -4.39
N ARG A 5 9.47 -3.98 -5.31
CA ARG A 5 8.75 -2.74 -4.99
C ARG A 5 7.79 -3.03 -3.83
N THR A 6 7.93 -2.27 -2.77
CA THR A 6 7.03 -2.30 -1.61
C THR A 6 6.15 -1.05 -1.61
N MET A 7 5.03 -1.14 -0.91
CA MET A 7 4.13 -0.02 -0.71
C MET A 7 3.65 0.03 0.74
N HIS A 8 3.26 1.21 1.19
CA HIS A 8 2.66 1.41 2.50
C HIS A 8 1.15 1.39 2.38
N VAL A 9 0.50 0.58 3.22
CA VAL A 9 -0.96 0.43 3.24
C VAL A 9 -1.49 0.76 4.62
N LEU A 10 -2.52 1.61 4.66
CA LEU A 10 -3.32 1.88 5.84
C LEU A 10 -4.55 0.98 5.80
N THR A 11 -4.77 0.23 6.87
CA THR A 11 -5.96 -0.60 7.03
C THR A 11 -6.73 -0.29 8.29
N ASP A 12 -8.04 -0.52 8.26
CA ASP A 12 -8.86 -0.55 9.47
C ASP A 12 -8.64 -1.85 10.28
N LYS A 13 -9.37 -2.00 11.40
CA LYS A 13 -9.31 -3.19 12.27
C LYS A 13 -9.75 -4.50 11.59
N LYS A 14 -10.55 -4.41 10.51
CA LYS A 14 -11.05 -5.56 9.74
C LYS A 14 -10.12 -5.91 8.57
N GLY A 15 -9.05 -5.14 8.37
CA GLY A 15 -8.10 -5.32 7.29
C GLY A 15 -8.52 -4.67 5.97
N ALA A 16 -9.60 -3.88 5.96
CA ALA A 16 -9.99 -3.12 4.77
C ALA A 16 -8.99 -2.00 4.52
N ILE A 17 -8.56 -1.86 3.27
CA ILE A 17 -7.61 -0.82 2.86
C ILE A 17 -8.34 0.51 2.81
N VAL A 18 -7.91 1.46 3.64
CA VAL A 18 -8.49 2.82 3.74
C VAL A 18 -7.57 3.90 3.17
N GLY A 19 -6.33 3.54 2.83
CA GLY A 19 -5.35 4.44 2.23
C GLY A 19 -4.04 3.73 1.97
N GLY A 20 -3.12 4.40 1.29
CA GLY A 20 -1.80 3.84 1.02
C GLY A 20 -1.06 4.65 -0.03
N GLY A 21 0.24 4.41 -0.12
CA GLY A 21 1.11 5.12 -1.03
C GLY A 21 2.43 4.42 -1.27
N LEU A 22 2.99 4.69 -2.44
CA LEU A 22 4.37 4.40 -2.76
C LEU A 22 5.22 5.54 -2.21
N LEU A 23 6.02 5.25 -1.19
CA LEU A 23 6.97 6.22 -0.66
C LEU A 23 8.28 6.05 -1.42
N THR A 24 8.47 6.87 -2.44
CA THR A 24 9.77 6.98 -3.12
C THR A 24 10.61 8.06 -2.44
N PRO A 25 11.89 7.80 -2.14
CA PRO A 25 12.80 8.83 -1.67
C PRO A 25 12.79 10.01 -2.64
N GLY A 26 12.50 11.20 -2.13
CA GLY A 26 12.41 12.42 -2.91
C GLY A 26 13.45 13.44 -2.46
N LYS A 27 13.64 14.46 -3.29
CA LYS A 27 14.37 15.67 -2.92
C LYS A 27 13.40 16.86 -2.94
N ASP A 28 13.60 17.81 -2.04
CA ASP A 28 12.91 19.10 -2.11
C ASP A 28 13.40 19.93 -3.30
N HIS A 29 12.81 21.10 -3.50
CA HIS A 29 13.22 22.03 -4.57
C HIS A 29 14.68 22.53 -4.44
N LYS A 30 15.34 22.29 -3.29
CA LYS A 30 16.75 22.62 -3.03
C LYS A 30 17.66 21.39 -3.11
N GLY A 31 17.14 20.24 -3.53
CA GLY A 31 17.91 19.00 -3.65
C GLY A 31 18.14 18.25 -2.33
N LYS A 32 17.54 18.68 -1.20
CA LYS A 32 17.68 18.02 0.10
C LYS A 32 16.75 16.80 0.21
N PRO A 33 17.20 15.67 0.81
CA PRO A 33 16.35 14.51 1.00
C PRO A 33 15.10 14.83 1.82
N VAL A 34 13.94 14.39 1.32
CA VAL A 34 12.67 14.48 2.05
C VAL A 34 12.30 13.09 2.55
N HIS A 35 11.98 13.02 3.85
CA HIS A 35 11.48 11.81 4.48
C HIS A 35 9.98 11.98 4.71
N ILE A 36 9.18 11.09 4.13
CA ILE A 36 7.72 11.08 4.33
C ILE A 36 7.42 10.04 5.40
N ARG A 37 6.72 10.45 6.45
CA ARG A 37 6.16 9.55 7.46
C ARG A 37 4.65 9.54 7.33
N ILE A 38 4.07 8.35 7.30
CA ILE A 38 2.62 8.17 7.40
C ILE A 38 2.32 7.78 8.85
N GLU A 39 1.40 8.48 9.49
CA GLU A 39 0.96 8.17 10.85
C GLU A 39 -0.50 7.65 10.82
N PRO A 40 -0.76 6.40 11.24
CA PRO A 40 -2.11 5.86 11.26
C PRO A 40 -2.95 6.52 12.36
N MET A 41 -4.21 6.83 12.05
CA MET A 41 -5.17 7.30 13.06
C MET A 41 -5.60 6.17 14.00
N LYS A 42 -6.24 6.52 15.13
CA LYS A 42 -6.76 5.54 16.09
C LYS A 42 -7.63 4.49 15.40
N GLY A 43 -7.29 3.22 15.57
CA GLY A 43 -8.00 2.10 14.96
C GLY A 43 -7.55 1.74 13.54
N GLN A 44 -6.57 2.46 12.98
CA GLN A 44 -5.88 2.07 11.75
C GLN A 44 -4.54 1.40 12.05
N SER A 45 -3.98 0.74 11.04
CA SER A 45 -2.65 0.16 11.08
C SER A 45 -1.93 0.48 9.78
N LEU A 46 -0.67 0.90 9.88
CA LEU A 46 0.21 1.10 8.74
C LEU A 46 1.10 -0.12 8.57
N LYS A 47 1.22 -0.63 7.34
CA LYS A 47 2.11 -1.75 7.04
C LYS A 47 2.80 -1.56 5.70
N GLU A 48 4.08 -1.85 5.66
CA GLU A 48 4.81 -2.04 4.42
C GLU A 48 4.54 -3.46 3.90
N VAL A 49 4.12 -3.57 2.64
CA VAL A 49 3.79 -4.84 1.98
C VAL A 49 4.44 -4.88 0.59
N ALA A 50 4.77 -6.08 0.11
CA ALA A 50 5.18 -6.25 -1.28
C ALA A 50 4.00 -5.97 -2.22
N ILE A 51 4.25 -5.32 -3.35
CA ILE A 51 3.22 -5.11 -4.36
C ILE A 51 2.90 -6.44 -5.05
N PRO A 52 1.64 -6.90 -5.03
CA PRO A 52 1.19 -8.06 -5.79
C PRO A 52 1.55 -7.94 -7.27
N ALA A 53 1.94 -9.04 -7.92
CA ALA A 53 2.42 -9.02 -9.30
C ALA A 53 1.38 -8.54 -10.31
N ASP A 54 0.09 -8.75 -10.01
CA ASP A 54 -1.05 -8.27 -10.79
C ASP A 54 -1.28 -6.75 -10.65
N LEU A 55 -0.95 -6.17 -9.49
CA LEU A 55 -0.94 -4.73 -9.29
C LEU A 55 0.33 -4.06 -9.85
N ALA A 56 1.47 -4.75 -9.83
CA ALA A 56 2.75 -4.18 -10.24
C ALA A 56 2.81 -3.75 -11.73
N ARG A 57 1.87 -4.21 -12.56
CA ARG A 57 1.72 -3.85 -13.98
C ARG A 57 0.79 -2.66 -14.22
N LEU A 58 0.09 -2.20 -13.17
CA LEU A 58 -0.88 -1.12 -13.23
C LEU A 58 -0.24 0.17 -12.72
N GLU A 59 -0.68 1.30 -13.25
CA GLU A 59 -0.24 2.62 -12.84
C GLU A 59 -1.42 3.53 -12.51
N GLY A 60 -1.14 4.62 -11.81
CA GLY A 60 -2.11 5.67 -11.53
C GLY A 60 -3.39 5.17 -10.87
N VAL A 61 -4.54 5.65 -11.36
CA VAL A 61 -5.86 5.40 -10.76
C VAL A 61 -6.25 3.92 -10.78
N GLU A 62 -5.92 3.18 -11.83
CA GLU A 62 -6.31 1.76 -11.95
C GLU A 62 -5.61 0.89 -10.90
N PHE A 63 -4.34 1.19 -10.60
CA PHE A 63 -3.60 0.57 -9.50
C PHE A 63 -4.36 0.72 -8.17
N PHE A 64 -4.70 1.97 -7.81
CA PHE A 64 -5.35 2.26 -6.53
C PHE A 64 -6.76 1.65 -6.46
N ARG A 65 -7.50 1.66 -7.58
CA ARG A 65 -8.82 1.05 -7.67
C ARG A 65 -8.75 -0.45 -7.39
N ARG A 66 -7.90 -1.22 -8.09
CA ARG A 66 -7.79 -2.66 -7.86
C ARG A 66 -7.28 -2.99 -6.47
N LEU A 67 -6.31 -2.23 -5.97
CA LEU A 67 -5.81 -2.39 -4.60
C LEU A 67 -6.97 -2.30 -3.58
N GLN A 68 -7.76 -1.23 -3.61
CA GLN A 68 -8.84 -1.02 -2.64
C GLN A 68 -10.00 -2.01 -2.83
N CYS A 69 -10.38 -2.28 -4.09
CA CYS A 69 -11.52 -3.13 -4.41
C CYS A 69 -11.22 -4.61 -4.18
N ASP A 70 -10.06 -5.10 -4.64
CA ASP A 70 -9.80 -6.52 -4.78
C ASP A 70 -8.93 -7.09 -3.66
N PHE A 71 -8.29 -6.25 -2.85
CA PHE A 71 -7.37 -6.69 -1.80
C PHE A 71 -7.75 -6.22 -0.40
N HIS A 72 -7.31 -6.99 0.59
CA HIS A 72 -7.34 -6.63 2.01
C HIS A 72 -6.05 -7.11 2.71
N LEU A 73 -5.71 -6.53 3.85
CA LEU A 73 -4.57 -6.96 4.68
C LEU A 73 -5.10 -7.56 5.98
N PRO A 74 -5.15 -8.91 6.11
CA PRO A 74 -5.63 -9.53 7.34
C PRO A 74 -4.80 -9.07 8.55
N ARG A 75 -5.48 -8.90 9.69
CA ARG A 75 -4.83 -8.46 10.92
C ARG A 75 -3.61 -9.33 11.25
N GLY A 76 -2.49 -8.69 11.53
CA GLY A 76 -1.22 -9.36 11.86
C GLY A 76 -0.39 -9.83 10.65
N LYS A 77 -0.95 -9.90 9.44
CA LYS A 77 -0.21 -10.33 8.24
C LYS A 77 0.62 -9.20 7.62
N LYS A 78 1.64 -9.55 6.86
CA LYS A 78 2.54 -8.63 6.11
C LYS A 78 2.29 -8.70 4.59
N GLU A 79 1.24 -9.38 4.16
CA GLU A 79 0.96 -9.68 2.76
C GLU A 79 -0.50 -9.40 2.44
N LEU A 80 -0.73 -8.77 1.29
CA LEU A 80 -2.07 -8.52 0.77
C LEU A 80 -2.71 -9.83 0.30
N VAL A 81 -3.97 -10.01 0.65
CA VAL A 81 -4.77 -11.15 0.23
C VAL A 81 -5.83 -10.65 -0.73
N ARG A 82 -6.03 -11.38 -1.83
CA ARG A 82 -7.10 -11.11 -2.77
C ARG A 82 -8.43 -11.52 -2.13
N LYS A 83 -9.40 -10.62 -2.12
CA LYS A 83 -10.77 -10.92 -1.67
C LYS A 83 -11.34 -12.00 -2.57
N ALA A 84 -12.10 -12.93 -1.99
CA ALA A 84 -12.91 -13.84 -2.78
C ALA A 84 -13.93 -13.00 -3.55
N GLY A 85 -13.81 -12.94 -4.89
CA GLY A 85 -14.79 -12.28 -5.72
C GLY A 85 -16.14 -12.96 -5.54
N ARG A 86 -17.22 -12.19 -5.45
CA ARG A 86 -18.53 -12.73 -5.86
C ARG A 86 -18.41 -13.01 -7.36
N ARG A 87 -18.40 -14.29 -7.72
CA ARG A 87 -18.61 -14.73 -9.10
C ARG A 87 -19.95 -14.22 -9.61
#